data_AF-A0A9P5DS18-F1
#
_entry.id   AF-A0A9P5DS18-F1
#
_cell.length_a   1.000
_cell.length_b   1.000
_cell.length_c   1.000
_cell.angle_alpha   90.00
_cell.angle_beta   90.00
_cell.angle_gamma   90.00
#
_symmetry.space_group_name_H-M   'P 1'
#
loop_
_entity.id
_entity.type
_entity.pdbx_description
1 polymer ?
#
loop_
_entity_poly.entity_id
_entity_poly.type
_entity_poly.pdbx_seq_one_letter_code
_entity_poly.pdbx_strand_id
1 'polypeptide(L)'
;MPTLKPLPDCEGPKLECFTDDLTKHDFKFLEYLGEGCHSAVVKAEIDGKVYVIKFFFPMEPVEQTIQMVPIDENFMVDADVCELLTASDKMPQHVTDIVRLQATSFYNECRAYGRLKETGREDLAIKAHGYLRVNLHQIDEHFQAAIQDAYPGDRPSTRGDIRRLFKIYDDLDVDVPIMATVKDWVPNH
;
A
#
# COMPACT_ATOMS: atom_id res chain seq x y z
N MET A 1 -16.21 3.54 16.53
CA MET A 1 -14.80 3.93 16.38
C MET A 1 -14.03 2.69 15.96
N PRO A 2 -12.99 2.82 15.13
CA PRO A 2 -12.11 1.71 14.79
C PRO A 2 -11.49 1.09 16.04
N THR A 3 -11.31 -0.23 16.03
CA THR A 3 -10.74 -1.06 17.08
C THR A 3 -9.34 -1.53 16.75
N LEU A 4 -8.92 -1.43 15.48
CA LEU A 4 -7.56 -1.73 15.06
C LEU A 4 -6.55 -0.71 15.62
N LYS A 5 -5.39 -1.21 16.03
CA LYS A 5 -4.31 -0.39 16.61
C LYS A 5 -3.63 0.51 15.57
N PRO A 6 -3.07 1.66 15.97
CA PRO A 6 -2.28 2.50 15.07
C PRO A 6 -1.04 1.77 14.53
N LEU A 7 -0.66 2.03 13.28
CA LEU A 7 0.47 1.39 12.58
C LEU A 7 1.56 2.40 12.17
N PRO A 8 2.84 1.98 12.02
CA PRO A 8 3.38 0.63 12.11
C PRO A 8 3.52 0.11 13.55
N ASP A 9 3.72 -1.21 13.70
CA ASP A 9 3.93 -1.88 14.98
C ASP A 9 5.39 -1.81 15.47
N CYS A 10 5.98 -0.62 15.40
CA CYS A 10 7.31 -0.32 15.94
C CYS A 10 7.31 1.03 16.68
N GLU A 11 8.41 1.38 17.34
CA GLU A 11 8.56 2.70 17.94
C GLU A 11 8.52 3.83 16.90
N GLY A 12 7.96 4.97 17.31
CA GLY A 12 7.87 6.17 16.49
C GLY A 12 6.45 6.48 16.02
N PRO A 13 6.31 7.38 15.02
CA PRO A 13 5.02 7.92 14.62
C PRO A 13 4.11 6.89 14.01
N LYS A 14 2.82 6.98 14.33
CA LYS A 14 1.81 6.02 13.87
C LYS A 14 0.65 6.73 13.17
N LEU A 15 0.01 6.01 12.28
CA LEU A 15 -1.22 6.41 11.62
C LEU A 15 -2.37 5.55 12.18
N GLU A 16 -3.43 6.23 12.59
CA GLU A 16 -4.66 5.60 13.08
C GLU A 16 -5.39 4.83 11.98
N CYS A 17 -6.17 3.83 12.38
CA CYS A 17 -7.09 3.15 11.47
C CYS A 17 -8.22 4.11 11.07
N PHE A 18 -8.56 4.13 9.78
CA PHE A 18 -9.69 4.92 9.27
C PHE A 18 -11.03 4.23 9.60
N THR A 19 -11.16 2.95 9.22
CA THR A 19 -12.27 2.07 9.62
C THR A 19 -11.78 0.62 9.64
N ASP A 20 -12.35 -0.18 10.54
CA ASP A 20 -11.98 -1.60 10.70
C ASP A 20 -12.43 -2.47 9.53
N ASP A 21 -13.49 -2.05 8.84
CA ASP A 21 -14.18 -2.85 7.84
C ASP A 21 -14.89 -1.94 6.83
N LEU A 22 -14.27 -1.80 5.65
CA LEU A 22 -14.79 -0.96 4.57
C LEU A 22 -16.16 -1.46 4.07
N THR A 23 -16.48 -2.76 4.21
CA THR A 23 -17.76 -3.32 3.74
C THR A 23 -18.96 -2.87 4.56
N LYS A 24 -18.73 -2.25 5.72
CA LYS A 24 -19.77 -1.62 6.55
C LYS A 24 -20.11 -0.19 6.14
N HIS A 25 -19.45 0.33 5.11
CA HIS A 25 -19.64 1.68 4.58
C HIS A 25 -20.24 1.62 3.18
N ASP A 26 -20.98 2.66 2.77
CA ASP A 26 -21.32 2.84 1.35
C ASP A 26 -20.07 3.38 0.66
N PHE A 27 -19.34 2.51 -0.04
CA PHE A 27 -18.13 2.88 -0.75
C PHE A 27 -18.24 2.61 -2.25
N LYS A 28 -17.67 3.51 -3.05
CA LYS A 28 -17.63 3.43 -4.52
C LYS A 28 -16.29 3.90 -5.03
N PHE A 29 -15.66 3.13 -5.91
CA PHE A 29 -14.51 3.60 -6.67
C PHE A 29 -15.02 4.41 -7.86
N LEU A 30 -14.53 5.65 -7.96
CA LEU A 30 -15.00 6.62 -8.93
C LEU A 30 -14.05 6.73 -10.13
N GLU A 31 -12.75 6.65 -9.89
CA GLU A 31 -11.74 6.92 -10.92
C GLU A 31 -10.39 6.31 -10.54
N TYR A 32 -9.75 5.59 -11.45
CA TYR A 32 -8.36 5.18 -11.29
C TYR A 32 -7.42 6.35 -11.62
N LEU A 33 -6.63 6.79 -10.65
CA LEU A 33 -5.79 7.98 -10.77
C LEU A 33 -4.35 7.66 -11.18
N GLY A 34 -3.89 6.42 -10.97
CA GLY A 34 -2.58 5.96 -11.42
C GLY A 34 -1.93 4.92 -10.53
N GLU A 35 -0.74 4.49 -10.92
CA GLU A 35 0.10 3.50 -10.22
C GLU A 35 1.53 3.98 -10.00
N GLY A 36 2.18 3.34 -9.05
CA GLY A 36 3.63 3.34 -8.89
C GLY A 36 4.12 1.92 -8.65
N CYS A 37 5.43 1.75 -8.48
CA CYS A 37 6.08 0.43 -8.38
C CYS A 37 5.46 -0.52 -7.33
N HIS A 38 4.82 0.02 -6.28
CA HIS A 38 4.25 -0.77 -5.18
C HIS A 38 2.84 -0.32 -4.80
N SER A 39 2.15 0.44 -5.65
CA SER A 39 0.88 1.04 -5.26
C SER A 39 -0.01 1.39 -6.43
N ALA A 40 -1.31 1.48 -6.16
CA ALA A 40 -2.24 2.18 -7.03
C ALA A 40 -3.12 3.14 -6.26
N VAL A 41 -3.59 4.15 -6.96
CA VAL A 41 -4.31 5.29 -6.41
C VAL A 41 -5.67 5.36 -7.10
N VAL A 42 -6.72 5.37 -6.29
CA VAL A 42 -8.11 5.43 -6.74
C VAL A 42 -8.81 6.57 -6.01
N LYS A 43 -9.61 7.33 -6.76
CA LYS A 43 -10.60 8.24 -6.20
C LYS A 43 -11.81 7.44 -5.77
N ALA A 44 -12.26 7.63 -4.54
CA ALA A 44 -13.37 6.88 -3.99
C ALA A 44 -14.34 7.78 -3.23
N GLU A 45 -15.61 7.41 -3.21
CA GLU A 45 -16.59 7.94 -2.27
C GLU A 45 -16.75 6.94 -1.13
N ILE A 46 -16.75 7.42 0.12
CA ILE A 46 -17.07 6.63 1.31
C ILE A 46 -18.06 7.45 2.14
N ASP A 47 -19.24 6.89 2.40
CA ASP A 47 -20.35 7.54 3.12
C ASP A 47 -20.68 8.95 2.60
N GLY A 48 -20.70 9.10 1.27
CA GLY A 48 -21.02 10.37 0.60
C GLY A 48 -19.92 11.42 0.63
N LYS A 49 -18.71 11.11 1.14
CA LYS A 49 -17.54 11.99 1.06
C LYS A 49 -16.49 11.41 0.10
N VAL A 50 -15.92 12.28 -0.74
CA VAL A 50 -14.89 11.91 -1.71
C VAL A 50 -13.49 11.96 -1.09
N TYR A 51 -12.72 10.91 -1.35
CA TYR A 51 -11.36 10.67 -0.88
C TYR A 51 -10.46 10.18 -2.00
N VAL A 52 -9.17 10.12 -1.69
CA VAL A 52 -8.17 9.34 -2.42
C VAL A 52 -7.76 8.15 -1.56
N ILE A 53 -7.80 6.96 -2.14
CA ILE A 53 -7.30 5.73 -1.53
C ILE A 53 -6.06 5.29 -2.30
N LYS A 54 -4.93 5.18 -1.59
CA LYS A 54 -3.69 4.60 -2.14
C LYS A 54 -3.50 3.22 -1.54
N PHE A 55 -3.60 2.20 -2.38
CA PHE A 55 -3.38 0.79 -2.06
C PHE A 55 -1.91 0.43 -2.22
N PHE A 56 -1.38 -0.42 -1.36
CA PHE A 56 0.01 -0.89 -1.40
C PHE A 56 0.04 -2.39 -1.64
N PHE A 57 0.65 -2.79 -2.74
CA PHE A 57 0.74 -4.19 -3.14
C PHE A 57 2.17 -4.69 -2.92
N PRO A 58 2.35 -5.78 -2.17
CA PRO A 58 3.59 -6.53 -2.19
C PRO A 58 3.90 -6.97 -3.63
N MET A 59 5.17 -6.87 -4.05
CA MET A 59 5.58 -7.42 -5.35
C MET A 59 5.46 -8.94 -5.40
N GLU A 60 5.55 -9.59 -4.24
CA GLU A 60 5.35 -11.02 -4.08
C GLU A 60 4.21 -11.29 -3.07
N PRO A 61 3.24 -12.16 -3.39
CA PRO A 61 2.01 -12.38 -2.60
C PRO A 61 2.23 -13.00 -1.22
N VAL A 62 3.42 -13.52 -0.94
CA VAL A 62 3.64 -14.43 0.20
C VAL A 62 4.50 -13.79 1.30
N GLU A 63 5.46 -12.92 0.96
CA GLU A 63 6.22 -12.13 1.94
C GLU A 63 6.57 -10.75 1.38
N GLN A 64 6.63 -9.72 2.24
CA GLN A 64 7.20 -8.43 1.86
C GLN A 64 8.70 -8.59 1.62
N THR A 65 9.05 -8.72 0.34
CA THR A 65 10.43 -8.93 -0.09
C THR A 65 11.17 -7.60 -0.05
N ILE A 66 12.05 -7.45 0.93
CA ILE A 66 13.03 -6.35 0.93
C ILE A 66 14.26 -6.89 0.24
N GLN A 67 14.54 -6.33 -0.93
CA GLN A 67 15.81 -6.53 -1.60
C GLN A 67 16.81 -5.57 -0.98
N MET A 68 17.86 -6.13 -0.37
CA MET A 68 18.97 -5.36 0.16
C MET A 68 20.16 -5.54 -0.77
N VAL A 69 20.71 -4.43 -1.28
CA VAL A 69 21.90 -4.44 -2.12
C VAL A 69 23.04 -3.81 -1.31
N PRO A 70 24.25 -4.42 -1.30
CA PRO A 70 25.43 -3.79 -0.71
C PRO A 70 25.66 -2.39 -1.31
N ILE A 71 26.01 -1.42 -0.47
CA ILE A 71 26.39 -0.07 -0.95
C ILE A 71 27.68 -0.13 -1.77
N ASP A 72 28.48 -1.17 -1.56
CA ASP A 72 29.81 -1.36 -2.12
C ASP A 72 29.77 -2.55 -3.09
N GLU A 73 29.41 -2.29 -4.36
CA GLU A 73 29.75 -3.03 -5.60
C GLU A 73 28.68 -2.74 -6.67
N ASN A 74 29.10 -2.20 -7.82
CA ASN A 74 28.34 -1.96 -9.06
C ASN A 74 26.79 -1.98 -8.93
N PHE A 75 26.18 -0.78 -8.94
CA PHE A 75 24.72 -0.50 -8.89
C PHE A 75 23.82 -1.26 -9.90
N MET A 76 24.39 -2.06 -10.79
CA MET A 76 23.68 -2.91 -11.74
C MET A 76 23.89 -4.37 -11.32
N VAL A 77 23.21 -4.78 -10.25
CA VAL A 77 23.05 -6.20 -9.96
C VAL A 77 21.85 -6.67 -10.78
N ASP A 78 22.00 -7.75 -11.55
CA ASP A 78 20.87 -8.35 -12.26
C ASP A 78 19.77 -8.67 -11.23
N ALA A 79 18.50 -8.48 -11.61
CA ALA A 79 17.36 -8.70 -10.72
C ALA A 79 17.35 -10.12 -10.10
N ASP A 80 18.01 -11.07 -10.76
CA ASP A 80 18.18 -12.47 -10.34
C ASP A 80 19.18 -12.64 -9.18
N VAL A 81 19.92 -11.59 -8.82
CA VAL A 81 20.95 -11.57 -7.75
C VAL A 81 20.45 -10.84 -6.50
N CYS A 82 19.29 -10.17 -6.57
CA CYS A 82 18.68 -9.56 -5.39
C CYS A 82 18.19 -10.64 -4.41
N GLU A 83 18.95 -10.88 -3.34
CA GLU A 83 18.55 -11.80 -2.30
C GLU A 83 17.43 -11.22 -1.43
N LEU A 84 16.50 -12.09 -1.04
CA LEU A 84 15.46 -11.76 -0.05
C LEU A 84 16.10 -11.53 1.30
N LEU A 85 15.71 -10.45 1.99
CA LEU A 85 16.09 -10.25 3.38
C LEU A 85 15.55 -11.40 4.24
N THR A 86 16.45 -12.31 4.58
CA THR A 86 16.23 -13.47 5.45
C THR A 86 17.09 -13.37 6.69
N ALA A 87 16.62 -13.95 7.79
CA ALA A 87 17.39 -13.98 9.02
C ALA A 87 18.65 -14.86 8.86
N SER A 88 19.75 -14.41 9.46
CA SER A 88 21.04 -15.11 9.48
C SER A 88 21.79 -14.81 10.77
N ASP A 89 22.94 -15.46 11.00
CA ASP A 89 23.81 -15.18 12.14
C ASP A 89 24.26 -13.70 12.20
N LYS A 90 24.37 -13.05 11.04
CA LYS A 90 24.73 -11.61 10.92
C LYS A 90 23.52 -10.69 11.03
N MET A 91 22.34 -11.18 10.72
CA MET A 91 21.08 -10.43 10.74
C MET A 91 20.00 -11.25 11.45
N PRO A 92 19.95 -11.23 12.79
CA PRO A 92 18.98 -12.01 13.54
C PRO A 92 17.53 -11.64 13.20
N GLN A 93 16.59 -12.56 13.45
CA GLN A 93 15.17 -12.39 13.10
C GLN A 93 14.58 -11.05 13.57
N HIS A 94 14.84 -10.66 14.82
CA HIS A 94 14.32 -9.40 15.37
C HIS A 94 14.81 -8.17 14.60
N VAL A 95 16.02 -8.20 14.02
CA VAL A 95 16.54 -7.11 13.19
C VAL A 95 15.82 -7.12 11.84
N THR A 96 15.69 -8.29 11.21
CA THR A 96 14.93 -8.46 9.96
C THR A 96 13.49 -7.96 10.10
N ASP A 97 12.81 -8.27 11.21
CA ASP A 97 11.45 -7.81 11.48
C ASP A 97 11.37 -6.28 11.60
N ILE A 98 12.32 -5.66 12.30
CA ILE A 98 12.39 -4.19 12.40
C ILE A 98 12.66 -3.57 11.02
N VAL A 99 13.58 -4.12 10.23
CA VAL A 99 13.88 -3.62 8.88
C VAL A 99 12.64 -3.73 7.99
N ARG A 100 11.87 -4.82 8.08
CA ARG A 100 10.57 -4.97 7.41
C ARG A 100 9.62 -3.83 7.76
N LEU A 101 9.45 -3.55 9.05
CA LEU A 101 8.60 -2.44 9.50
C LEU A 101 9.12 -1.08 9.03
N GLN A 102 10.44 -0.89 8.91
CA GLN A 102 11.07 0.38 8.55
C GLN A 102 11.25 0.63 7.05
N ALA A 103 11.23 -0.41 6.21
CA ALA A 103 11.49 -0.24 4.77
C ALA A 103 10.25 -0.43 3.90
N THR A 104 9.21 -1.12 4.38
CA THR A 104 7.96 -1.30 3.62
C THR A 104 7.27 0.03 3.31
N SER A 105 6.96 0.25 2.03
CA SER A 105 6.33 1.47 1.50
C SER A 105 5.11 1.93 2.29
N PHE A 106 4.19 1.01 2.62
CA PHE A 106 3.00 1.32 3.43
C PHE A 106 3.36 1.87 4.82
N TYR A 107 4.30 1.22 5.52
CA TYR A 107 4.71 1.65 6.86
C TYR A 107 5.51 2.96 6.82
N ASN A 108 6.28 3.20 5.77
CA ASN A 108 6.96 4.49 5.55
C ASN A 108 5.94 5.61 5.45
N GLU A 109 4.84 5.39 4.71
CA GLU A 109 3.78 6.37 4.54
C GLU A 109 3.01 6.60 5.85
N CYS A 110 2.73 5.53 6.61
CA CYS A 110 2.16 5.64 7.95
C CYS A 110 3.02 6.49 8.89
N ARG A 111 4.35 6.29 8.92
CA ARG A 111 5.25 7.09 9.75
C ARG A 111 5.34 8.54 9.29
N ALA A 112 5.33 8.78 7.98
CA ALA A 112 5.35 10.14 7.44
C ALA A 112 4.10 10.92 7.89
N TYR A 113 2.90 10.38 7.65
CA TYR A 113 1.66 11.04 8.06
C TYR A 113 1.45 11.07 9.58
N GLY A 114 1.86 10.00 10.28
CA GLY A 114 1.88 9.98 11.74
C GLY A 114 2.70 11.13 12.31
N ARG A 115 3.88 11.40 11.74
CA ARG A 115 4.73 12.51 12.17
C ARG A 115 4.07 13.87 11.93
N LEU A 116 3.39 14.04 10.79
CA LEU A 116 2.66 15.28 10.50
C LEU A 116 1.54 15.52 11.52
N LYS A 117 0.82 14.47 11.93
CA LYS A 117 -0.20 14.55 12.99
C LYS A 117 0.39 14.90 14.35
N GLU A 118 1.43 14.18 14.79
CA GLU A 118 2.11 14.42 16.07
C GLU A 118 2.65 15.85 16.21
N THR A 119 3.14 16.42 15.11
CA THR A 119 3.74 17.77 15.10
C THR A 119 2.75 18.88 14.75
N GLY A 120 1.49 18.54 14.46
CA GLY A 120 0.48 19.51 14.01
C GLY A 120 0.82 20.17 12.68
N ARG A 121 1.59 19.49 11.82
CA ARG A 121 2.06 19.98 10.51
C ARG A 121 1.38 19.29 9.33
N GLU A 122 0.13 18.87 9.50
CA GLU A 122 -0.68 18.31 8.42
C GLU A 122 -0.88 19.29 7.25
N ASP A 123 -0.55 20.58 7.40
CA ASP A 123 -0.50 21.58 6.32
C ASP A 123 0.55 21.30 5.24
N LEU A 124 1.57 20.49 5.55
CA LEU A 124 2.66 20.17 4.62
C LEU A 124 2.33 19.10 3.59
N ALA A 125 1.17 18.43 3.72
CA ALA A 125 0.76 17.37 2.82
C ALA A 125 -0.77 17.31 2.70
N ILE A 126 -1.27 16.54 1.74
CA ILE A 126 -2.70 16.21 1.71
C ILE A 126 -3.05 15.47 2.99
N LYS A 127 -4.08 15.94 3.70
CA LYS A 127 -4.52 15.38 4.98
C LYS A 127 -4.84 13.88 4.86
N ALA A 128 -4.24 13.08 5.72
CA ALA A 128 -4.49 11.64 5.82
C ALA A 128 -5.44 11.34 6.98
N HIS A 129 -6.57 10.69 6.68
CA HIS A 129 -7.57 10.33 7.69
C HIS A 129 -7.18 9.08 8.46
N GLY A 130 -6.47 8.16 7.81
CA GLY A 130 -5.98 6.94 8.45
C GLY A 130 -5.57 5.90 7.42
N TYR A 131 -5.33 4.68 7.89
CA TYR A 131 -5.12 3.52 7.03
C TYR A 131 -6.36 2.63 6.94
N LEU A 132 -6.43 1.83 5.89
CA LEU A 132 -7.40 0.77 5.64
C LEU A 132 -6.69 -0.58 5.55
N ARG A 133 -7.42 -1.62 5.94
CA ARG A 133 -7.07 -3.01 5.73
C ARG A 133 -8.19 -3.65 4.94
N VAL A 134 -7.92 -4.10 3.72
CA VAL A 134 -8.96 -4.58 2.79
C VAL A 134 -8.50 -5.88 2.15
N ASN A 135 -9.35 -6.88 2.09
CA ASN A 135 -9.05 -8.11 1.36
C ASN A 135 -9.40 -7.94 -0.12
N LEU A 136 -8.63 -8.58 -1.00
CA LEU A 136 -8.77 -8.39 -2.44
C LEU A 136 -10.18 -8.73 -2.96
N HIS A 137 -10.73 -9.86 -2.50
CA HIS A 137 -12.08 -10.31 -2.84
C HIS A 137 -13.18 -9.30 -2.46
N GLN A 138 -12.92 -8.34 -1.57
CA GLN A 138 -13.89 -7.32 -1.19
C GLN A 138 -13.93 -6.14 -2.17
N ILE A 139 -12.89 -5.97 -3.00
CA ILE A 139 -12.71 -4.78 -3.84
C ILE A 139 -12.37 -5.08 -5.30
N ASP A 140 -12.07 -6.33 -5.65
CA ASP A 140 -11.72 -6.78 -7.00
C ASP A 140 -12.64 -6.16 -8.07
N GLU A 141 -13.94 -6.46 -8.04
CA GLU A 141 -14.87 -6.02 -9.09
C GLU A 141 -14.89 -4.49 -9.27
N HIS A 142 -14.89 -3.75 -8.16
CA HIS A 142 -14.85 -2.29 -8.18
C HIS A 142 -13.53 -1.76 -8.75
N PHE A 143 -12.41 -2.42 -8.42
CA PHE A 143 -11.09 -2.03 -8.87
C PHE A 143 -10.90 -2.32 -10.36
N GLN A 144 -11.33 -3.49 -10.83
CA GLN A 144 -11.31 -3.86 -12.25
C GLN A 144 -12.16 -2.91 -13.09
N ALA A 145 -13.37 -2.57 -12.61
CA ALA A 145 -14.23 -1.59 -13.27
C ALA A 145 -13.52 -0.22 -13.40
N ALA A 146 -12.92 0.28 -12.31
CA ALA A 146 -12.20 1.55 -12.33
C ALA A 146 -10.99 1.55 -13.28
N ILE A 147 -10.22 0.45 -13.36
CA ILE A 147 -9.10 0.32 -14.31
C ILE A 147 -9.63 0.27 -15.75
N GLN A 148 -10.69 -0.52 -15.99
CA GLN A 148 -11.27 -0.69 -17.33
C GLN A 148 -11.79 0.63 -17.90
N ASP A 149 -12.43 1.45 -17.05
CA ASP A 149 -12.92 2.77 -17.44
C ASP A 149 -11.77 3.75 -17.74
N ALA A 150 -10.68 3.69 -16.97
CA ALA A 150 -9.50 4.55 -17.17
C ALA A 150 -8.69 4.17 -18.42
N TYR A 151 -8.65 2.88 -18.78
CA TYR A 151 -7.90 2.37 -19.93
C TYR A 151 -8.78 1.51 -20.84
N PRO A 152 -9.64 2.15 -21.67
CA PRO A 152 -10.47 1.42 -22.62
C PRO A 152 -9.61 0.82 -23.75
N GLY A 153 -9.23 -0.45 -23.62
CA GLY A 153 -8.55 -1.26 -24.64
C GLY A 153 -7.34 -2.06 -24.12
N ASP A 154 -6.81 -2.96 -24.96
CA ASP A 154 -5.58 -3.73 -24.70
C ASP A 154 -4.34 -2.86 -24.98
N ARG A 155 -3.91 -2.04 -24.01
CA ARG A 155 -2.54 -1.49 -24.07
C ARG A 155 -1.56 -2.51 -23.50
N PRO A 156 -0.40 -2.74 -24.15
CA PRO A 156 0.64 -3.58 -23.58
C PRO A 156 1.13 -2.95 -22.27
N SER A 157 1.07 -3.77 -21.24
CA SER A 157 1.29 -3.42 -19.85
C SER A 157 2.70 -2.92 -19.57
N THR A 158 2.79 -1.87 -18.76
CA THR A 158 4.04 -1.53 -18.07
C THR A 158 4.44 -2.66 -17.12
N ARG A 159 5.74 -2.74 -16.82
CA ARG A 159 6.43 -3.79 -16.05
C ARG A 159 5.92 -4.05 -14.61
N GLY A 160 4.82 -3.42 -14.18
CA GLY A 160 4.23 -3.46 -12.84
C GLY A 160 2.71 -3.59 -12.86
N ASP A 161 2.20 -4.49 -13.72
CA ASP A 161 0.78 -4.69 -13.97
C ASP A 161 0.02 -5.06 -12.68
N ILE A 162 -0.76 -4.12 -12.16
CA ILE A 162 -1.63 -4.37 -11.02
C ILE A 162 -2.64 -5.48 -11.31
N ARG A 163 -3.08 -5.65 -12.57
CA ARG A 163 -3.96 -6.78 -12.94
C ARG A 163 -3.23 -8.10 -12.80
N ARG A 164 -1.93 -8.14 -13.11
CA ARG A 164 -1.08 -9.31 -12.87
C ARG A 164 -0.96 -9.60 -11.37
N LEU A 165 -0.75 -8.57 -10.54
CA LEU A 165 -0.70 -8.76 -9.09
C LEU A 165 -2.04 -9.31 -8.57
N PHE A 166 -3.17 -8.72 -8.93
CA PHE A 166 -4.50 -9.21 -8.54
C PHE A 166 -4.70 -10.67 -8.96
N LYS A 167 -4.38 -10.98 -10.22
CA LYS A 167 -4.46 -12.36 -10.72
C LYS A 167 -3.60 -13.33 -9.91
N ILE A 168 -2.37 -12.95 -9.53
CA ILE A 168 -1.53 -13.81 -8.72
C ILE A 168 -2.14 -14.01 -7.32
N TYR A 169 -2.71 -12.97 -6.71
CA TYR A 169 -3.37 -13.09 -5.40
C TYR A 169 -4.60 -14.01 -5.47
N ASP A 170 -5.39 -13.91 -6.55
CA ASP A 170 -6.53 -14.79 -6.80
C ASP A 170 -6.07 -16.23 -7.05
N ASP A 171 -5.05 -16.42 -7.90
CA ASP A 171 -4.51 -17.74 -8.26
C ASP A 171 -3.88 -18.48 -7.06
N LEU A 172 -3.33 -17.74 -6.08
CA LEU A 172 -2.69 -18.31 -4.90
C LEU A 172 -3.64 -18.50 -3.70
N ASP A 173 -4.91 -18.10 -3.79
CA ASP A 173 -5.90 -18.18 -2.70
C ASP A 173 -5.38 -17.56 -1.38
N VAL A 174 -4.68 -16.43 -1.51
CA VAL A 174 -4.02 -15.77 -0.37
C VAL A 174 -4.98 -14.77 0.27
N ASP A 175 -5.49 -15.09 1.46
CA ASP A 175 -6.29 -14.16 2.29
C ASP A 175 -5.40 -13.19 3.09
N VAL A 176 -4.44 -12.56 2.41
CA VAL A 176 -3.60 -11.51 3.00
C VAL A 176 -4.25 -10.16 2.70
N PRO A 177 -4.48 -9.33 3.74
CA PRO A 177 -5.07 -8.04 3.52
C PRO A 177 -4.11 -7.09 2.81
N ILE A 178 -4.66 -6.36 1.84
CA ILE A 178 -4.03 -5.22 1.21
C ILE A 178 -4.17 -4.02 2.13
N MET A 179 -3.05 -3.35 2.35
CA MET A 179 -3.01 -2.14 3.15
C MET A 179 -3.21 -0.92 2.25
N ALA A 180 -3.92 0.09 2.75
CA ALA A 180 -4.14 1.34 2.03
C ALA A 180 -4.16 2.56 2.95
N THR A 181 -4.00 3.75 2.39
CA THR A 181 -4.18 5.03 3.12
C THR A 181 -5.31 5.85 2.51
N VAL A 182 -6.10 6.50 3.37
CA VAL A 182 -7.23 7.35 2.98
C VAL A 182 -6.86 8.81 3.19
N LYS A 183 -6.99 9.63 2.14
CA LYS A 183 -6.63 11.04 2.15
C LYS A 183 -7.73 11.91 1.58
N ASP A 184 -7.73 13.20 1.91
CA ASP A 184 -8.64 14.14 1.26
C ASP A 184 -8.42 14.15 -0.26
N TRP A 185 -9.51 14.23 -1.01
CA TRP A 185 -9.46 14.56 -2.42
C TRP A 185 -9.23 16.06 -2.59
N VAL A 186 -8.21 16.42 -3.37
CA VAL A 186 -7.92 17.81 -3.74
C VAL A 186 -8.09 17.95 -5.25
N PRO A 187 -9.10 18.67 -5.74
CA PRO A 187 -9.29 18.89 -7.16
C PRO A 187 -8.09 19.62 -7.79
N ASN A 188 -7.71 19.24 -9.02
CA ASN A 188 -6.73 19.92 -9.87
C ASN A 188 -5.29 19.98 -9.32
N HIS A 189 -4.88 18.98 -8.54
CA HIS A 189 -3.56 18.93 -7.91
C HIS A 189 -2.67 17.81 -8.46
#